data_AF-A0A3Q2E970-F1
#
_entry.id   AF-A0A3Q2E970-F1
#
_cell.length_a   1.000
_cell.length_b   1.000
_cell.length_c   1.000
_cell.angle_alpha   90.00
_cell.angle_beta   90.00
_cell.angle_gamma   90.00
#
_symmetry.space_group_name_H-M   'P 1'
#
loop_
_entity.id
_entity.type
_entity.pdbx_description
1 polymer ?
#
loop_
_entity_poly.entity_id
_entity_poly.type
_entity_poly.pdbx_seq_one_letter_code
_entity_poly.pdbx_strand_id
1 'polypeptide(L)'
;MTRGTTDLVILTMLFGFGVMQHNPNFQHGRTTIVQLFEWRWSDIAAECERFLAPKGFGECSGFRKNKTVFFLLILDYSNLYAVYLAEVIYCLSVVVEDYTQGRKSKKSKEREAISYSEYIHLGRVTEFKYGAKLGNIFRKWNEEKLFYTRTWGEGWGFMSDGNAVVFVDNHDNQRGHGAGGSSIITFWDSKLYKMAVGYMLAHPYGVARIMSSYRWNRNFVNGKDQNDWMGPPANTNGSTKSVPVNSDQTCGDGWVCEHRWRQITNMVIFRNVVKQQPQISWWDNQSNQVAFGRGDLGFIVFNNDDWDLDVTLNTGMSGGTYCDVISGQKDGNKCTGKQIIVSKDGNAHFKISNTDEDPFIAIHAESKL
;
A
#
# COMPACT_ATOMS: atom_id res chain seq x y z
N MET A 1 9.65 -7.06 -53.31
CA MET A 1 9.25 -5.92 -52.46
C MET A 1 8.55 -6.39 -51.18
N THR A 2 9.03 -7.46 -50.53
CA THR A 2 8.31 -8.18 -49.45
C THR A 2 9.23 -8.67 -48.32
N ARG A 3 10.48 -8.20 -48.26
CA ARG A 3 11.45 -8.61 -47.23
C ARG A 3 11.60 -7.58 -46.09
N GLY A 4 11.17 -6.33 -46.29
CA GLY A 4 11.29 -5.26 -45.29
C GLY A 4 10.11 -5.16 -44.31
N THR A 5 8.95 -5.71 -44.64
CA THR A 5 7.75 -5.67 -43.77
C THR A 5 7.76 -6.76 -42.70
N THR A 6 8.39 -7.91 -42.94
CA THR A 6 8.48 -9.02 -41.98
C THR A 6 9.46 -8.74 -40.85
N ASP A 7 10.61 -8.12 -41.16
CA ASP A 7 11.61 -7.76 -40.13
C ASP A 7 11.11 -6.61 -39.22
N LEU A 8 10.31 -5.68 -39.75
CA LEU A 8 9.72 -4.58 -38.98
C LEU A 8 8.61 -5.06 -38.01
N VAL A 9 7.88 -6.13 -38.37
CA VAL A 9 6.84 -6.76 -37.53
C VAL A 9 7.46 -7.61 -36.40
N ILE A 10 8.58 -8.28 -36.66
CA ILE A 10 9.31 -9.06 -35.63
C ILE A 10 9.97 -8.12 -34.61
N LEU A 11 10.52 -6.98 -35.05
CA LEU A 11 11.13 -5.99 -34.15
C LEU A 11 10.09 -5.31 -33.25
N THR A 12 8.88 -5.05 -33.76
CA THR A 12 7.78 -4.47 -32.96
C THR A 12 7.18 -5.47 -31.96
N MET A 13 7.16 -6.77 -32.26
CA MET A 13 6.77 -7.80 -31.28
C MET A 13 7.80 -7.92 -30.14
N LEU A 14 9.11 -7.90 -30.42
CA LEU A 14 10.15 -8.00 -29.39
C LEU A 14 10.22 -6.77 -28.47
N PHE A 15 9.94 -5.56 -28.98
CA PHE A 15 9.78 -4.37 -28.15
C PHE A 15 8.48 -4.37 -27.32
N GLY A 16 7.42 -5.03 -27.79
CA GLY A 16 6.16 -5.19 -27.06
C GLY A 16 6.26 -6.10 -25.83
N PHE A 17 7.09 -7.15 -25.88
CA PHE A 17 7.27 -8.07 -24.74
C PHE A 17 8.05 -7.46 -23.57
N GLY A 18 9.00 -6.55 -23.81
CA GLY A 18 9.81 -5.94 -22.76
C GLY A 18 9.04 -4.97 -21.85
N VAL A 19 8.02 -4.29 -22.38
CA VAL A 19 7.21 -3.31 -21.62
C VAL A 19 6.09 -4.02 -20.83
N MET A 20 5.68 -5.22 -21.25
CA MET A 20 4.55 -5.93 -20.67
C MET A 20 4.84 -6.58 -19.32
N GLN A 21 6.09 -6.96 -19.02
CA GLN A 21 6.45 -7.61 -17.75
C GLN A 21 6.37 -6.68 -16.52
N HIS A 22 6.52 -5.37 -16.74
CA HIS A 22 6.48 -4.36 -15.68
C HIS A 22 5.09 -3.80 -15.43
N ASN A 23 4.12 -4.12 -16.30
CA ASN A 23 2.75 -3.67 -16.11
C ASN A 23 2.06 -4.61 -15.11
N PRO A 24 1.56 -4.11 -13.97
CA PRO A 24 0.77 -4.92 -13.06
C PRO A 24 -0.61 -5.31 -13.65
N ASN A 25 -0.95 -4.83 -14.85
CA ASN A 25 -2.18 -5.15 -15.58
C ASN A 25 -3.46 -4.86 -14.77
N PHE A 26 -3.41 -3.85 -13.91
CA PHE A 26 -4.57 -3.40 -13.15
C PHE A 26 -5.70 -2.97 -14.08
N GLN A 27 -6.95 -3.21 -13.63
CA GLN A 27 -8.10 -2.57 -14.25
C GLN A 27 -7.89 -1.05 -14.32
N HIS A 28 -8.39 -0.43 -15.38
CA HIS A 28 -8.22 1.00 -15.61
C HIS A 28 -8.60 1.83 -14.36
N GLY A 29 -7.81 2.87 -14.07
CA GLY A 29 -7.98 3.70 -12.87
C GLY A 29 -7.45 3.12 -11.55
N ARG A 30 -7.09 1.83 -11.48
CA ARG A 30 -6.63 1.21 -10.22
C ARG A 30 -5.11 1.13 -10.12
N THR A 31 -4.60 1.12 -8.88
CA THR A 31 -3.14 1.24 -8.62
C THR A 31 -2.60 0.49 -7.39
N THR A 32 -3.46 -0.18 -6.61
CA THR A 32 -3.06 -0.80 -5.34
C THR A 32 -3.34 -2.30 -5.31
N ILE A 33 -2.36 -3.06 -4.82
CA ILE A 33 -2.42 -4.51 -4.58
C ILE A 33 -2.82 -4.74 -3.12
N VAL A 34 -3.58 -5.81 -2.85
CA VAL A 34 -3.72 -6.37 -1.51
C VAL A 34 -3.13 -7.78 -1.44
N GLN A 35 -2.43 -8.07 -0.35
CA GLN A 35 -1.90 -9.40 -0.02
C GLN A 35 -2.77 -10.03 1.08
N LEU A 36 -3.65 -10.95 0.69
CA LEU A 36 -4.49 -11.74 1.60
C LEU A 36 -3.71 -12.96 2.09
N PHE A 37 -2.99 -12.80 3.20
CA PHE A 37 -2.01 -13.80 3.66
C PHE A 37 -2.68 -14.98 4.39
N GLU A 38 -2.45 -16.20 3.88
CA GLU A 38 -2.95 -17.48 4.38
C GLU A 38 -4.48 -17.69 4.30
N TRP A 39 -5.20 -16.85 3.54
CA TRP A 39 -6.64 -16.99 3.32
C TRP A 39 -6.98 -18.27 2.55
N ARG A 40 -8.23 -18.74 2.65
CA ARG A 40 -8.74 -19.81 1.79
C ARG A 40 -9.04 -19.27 0.40
N TRP A 41 -8.83 -20.07 -0.63
CA TRP A 41 -9.09 -19.67 -2.01
C TRP A 41 -10.54 -19.22 -2.25
N SER A 42 -11.51 -19.91 -1.66
CA SER A 42 -12.92 -19.52 -1.72
C SER A 42 -13.20 -18.16 -1.10
N ASP A 43 -12.50 -17.83 0.00
CA ASP A 43 -12.68 -16.57 0.71
C ASP A 43 -11.99 -15.43 -0.05
N ILE A 44 -10.83 -15.69 -0.67
CA ILE A 44 -10.16 -14.73 -1.55
C ILE A 44 -11.07 -14.36 -2.72
N ALA A 45 -11.64 -15.36 -3.42
CA ALA A 45 -12.54 -15.10 -4.54
C ALA A 45 -13.74 -14.24 -4.12
N ALA A 46 -14.41 -14.62 -3.03
CA ALA A 46 -15.55 -13.88 -2.50
C ALA A 46 -15.18 -12.46 -2.06
N GLU A 47 -14.02 -12.27 -1.43
CA GLU A 47 -13.53 -10.97 -0.98
C GLU A 47 -13.20 -10.05 -2.16
N CYS A 48 -12.59 -10.61 -3.21
CA CYS A 48 -12.28 -9.88 -4.43
C CYS A 48 -13.53 -9.38 -5.12
N GLU A 49 -14.55 -10.23 -5.27
CA GLU A 49 -15.81 -9.87 -5.92
C GLU A 49 -16.64 -8.89 -5.11
N ARG A 50 -16.77 -9.13 -3.79
CA ARG A 50 -17.77 -8.44 -2.96
C ARG A 50 -17.25 -7.17 -2.30
N PHE A 51 -15.93 -7.03 -2.12
CA PHE A 51 -15.35 -5.90 -1.40
C PHE A 51 -14.24 -5.20 -2.16
N LEU A 52 -13.19 -5.94 -2.56
CA LEU A 52 -11.99 -5.31 -3.12
C LEU A 52 -12.26 -4.68 -4.49
N ALA A 53 -12.98 -5.38 -5.38
CA ALA A 53 -13.32 -4.81 -6.69
C ALA A 53 -14.20 -3.57 -6.56
N PRO A 54 -15.32 -3.59 -5.80
CA PRO A 54 -16.14 -2.38 -5.62
C PRO A 54 -15.41 -1.21 -4.94
N LYS A 55 -14.37 -1.48 -4.13
CA LYS A 55 -13.57 -0.45 -3.45
C LYS A 55 -12.34 0.01 -4.23
N GLY A 56 -12.15 -0.46 -5.47
CA GLY A 56 -11.13 0.05 -6.38
C GLY A 56 -9.73 -0.54 -6.18
N PHE A 57 -9.59 -1.70 -5.53
CA PHE A 57 -8.31 -2.41 -5.50
C PHE A 57 -7.97 -2.97 -6.88
N GLY A 58 -6.72 -2.80 -7.31
CA GLY A 58 -6.25 -3.17 -8.65
C GLY A 58 -5.96 -4.65 -8.82
N GLU A 59 -5.57 -5.33 -7.74
CA GLU A 59 -5.18 -6.73 -7.75
C GLU A 59 -5.37 -7.36 -6.37
N CYS A 60 -5.82 -8.62 -6.38
CA CYS A 60 -5.82 -9.49 -5.21
C CYS A 60 -4.74 -10.56 -5.36
N SER A 61 -3.83 -10.65 -4.39
CA SER A 61 -2.84 -11.74 -4.31
C SER A 61 -3.08 -12.62 -3.08
N GLY A 62 -3.21 -13.92 -3.30
CA GLY A 62 -3.28 -14.93 -2.24
C GLY A 62 -1.94 -15.64 -2.04
N PHE A 63 -1.51 -15.80 -0.78
CA PHE A 63 -0.24 -16.50 -0.46
C PHE A 63 -0.41 -17.50 0.69
N ARG A 64 0.14 -18.71 0.54
CA ARG A 64 0.19 -19.77 1.57
C ARG A 64 1.59 -20.35 1.69
N LYS A 65 2.21 -20.35 2.88
CA LYS A 65 3.59 -20.79 3.13
C LYS A 65 3.86 -22.26 2.75
N ASN A 66 2.85 -23.15 2.82
CA ASN A 66 3.01 -24.60 2.57
C ASN A 66 2.53 -25.07 1.19
N LYS A 67 2.17 -24.15 0.28
CA LYS A 67 1.87 -24.46 -1.12
C LYS A 67 2.50 -23.37 -1.98
N THR A 68 3.55 -23.70 -2.74
CA THR A 68 4.18 -22.79 -3.71
C THR A 68 3.24 -22.53 -4.89
N VAL A 69 2.14 -21.80 -4.65
CA VAL A 69 1.20 -21.36 -5.68
C VAL A 69 0.77 -19.93 -5.32
N PHE A 70 1.34 -18.95 -6.03
CA PHE A 70 0.81 -17.60 -6.08
C PHE A 70 -0.38 -17.60 -7.05
N PHE A 71 -1.56 -17.22 -6.59
CA PHE A 71 -2.70 -16.99 -7.47
C PHE A 71 -2.91 -15.48 -7.60
N LEU A 72 -2.81 -14.99 -8.83
CA LEU A 72 -3.01 -13.60 -9.22
C LEU A 72 -4.41 -13.49 -9.83
N LEU A 73 -5.33 -12.77 -9.19
CA LEU A 73 -6.65 -12.48 -9.76
C LEU A 73 -6.68 -11.03 -10.23
N ILE A 74 -6.67 -10.83 -11.56
CA ILE A 74 -7.00 -9.55 -12.18
C ILE A 74 -8.52 -9.49 -12.33
N LEU A 75 -9.11 -8.41 -11.81
CA LEU A 75 -10.56 -8.22 -11.77
C LEU A 75 -11.03 -7.57 -13.08
N ASP A 76 -11.61 -8.35 -13.98
CA ASP A 76 -12.33 -7.85 -15.17
C ASP A 76 -13.83 -8.17 -15.05
N TYR A 77 -14.66 -7.13 -15.12
CA TYR A 77 -16.13 -7.21 -14.98
C TYR A 77 -16.83 -7.57 -16.31
N SER A 78 -16.08 -7.82 -17.38
CA SER A 78 -16.61 -7.88 -18.75
C SER A 78 -17.15 -9.23 -19.21
N ASN A 79 -16.88 -10.36 -18.55
CA ASN A 79 -17.40 -11.66 -19.01
C ASN A 79 -17.49 -12.75 -17.91
N LEU A 80 -18.72 -13.05 -17.49
CA LEU A 80 -19.07 -14.01 -16.43
C LEU A 80 -18.76 -15.50 -16.75
N TYR A 81 -18.32 -15.84 -17.97
CA TYR A 81 -18.04 -17.21 -18.40
C TYR A 81 -16.54 -17.57 -18.44
N ALA A 82 -15.63 -16.60 -18.25
CA ALA A 82 -14.18 -16.83 -18.43
C ALA A 82 -13.46 -17.34 -17.16
N VAL A 83 -14.12 -17.39 -16.01
CA VAL A 83 -13.48 -17.77 -14.72
C VAL A 83 -13.13 -19.26 -14.65
N TYR A 84 -13.75 -20.11 -15.47
CA TYR A 84 -13.47 -21.56 -15.50
C TYR A 84 -12.50 -22.01 -16.61
N LEU A 85 -12.15 -21.14 -17.57
CA LEU A 85 -11.35 -21.52 -18.75
C LEU A 85 -9.98 -20.81 -18.86
N ALA A 86 -9.66 -19.90 -17.94
CA ALA A 86 -8.36 -19.22 -17.89
C ALA A 86 -7.30 -20.01 -17.09
N GLU A 87 -7.35 -21.35 -17.12
CA GLU A 87 -6.12 -22.11 -16.91
C GLU A 87 -5.24 -21.89 -18.16
N VAL A 88 -4.07 -21.25 -17.96
CA VAL A 88 -2.86 -21.28 -18.81
C VAL A 88 -2.44 -20.02 -19.59
N ILE A 89 -3.25 -19.00 -19.92
CA ILE A 89 -2.75 -17.95 -20.86
C ILE A 89 -3.02 -16.50 -20.40
N TYR A 90 -1.92 -15.79 -20.07
CA TYR A 90 -1.73 -14.37 -19.69
C TYR A 90 -2.07 -13.93 -18.24
N CYS A 91 -1.12 -14.11 -17.33
CA CYS A 91 -0.91 -13.26 -16.15
C CYS A 91 0.50 -13.47 -15.56
N LEU A 92 1.51 -12.76 -16.05
CA LEU A 92 2.78 -12.62 -15.33
C LEU A 92 3.03 -11.14 -15.08
N SER A 93 2.55 -10.65 -13.93
CA SER A 93 3.24 -9.59 -13.22
C SER A 93 4.27 -10.29 -12.34
N VAL A 94 5.53 -10.32 -12.78
CA VAL A 94 6.60 -10.89 -11.97
C VAL A 94 6.93 -9.88 -10.89
N VAL A 95 6.48 -10.15 -9.66
CA VAL A 95 7.04 -9.50 -8.47
C VAL A 95 8.15 -10.40 -7.96
N VAL A 96 9.39 -9.94 -8.08
CA VAL A 96 10.54 -10.64 -7.50
C VAL A 96 10.64 -10.21 -6.03
N GLU A 97 10.37 -11.15 -5.12
CA GLU A 97 10.67 -10.98 -3.71
C GLU A 97 12.13 -11.38 -3.46
N ASP A 98 12.99 -10.38 -3.24
CA ASP A 98 14.38 -10.61 -2.89
C ASP A 98 14.52 -10.80 -1.36
N TYR A 99 14.64 -12.05 -0.92
CA TYR A 99 14.79 -12.44 0.50
C TYR A 99 16.24 -12.41 1.03
N THR A 100 17.21 -11.92 0.24
CA THR A 100 18.62 -12.28 0.48
C THR A 100 19.35 -11.47 1.56
N GLN A 101 18.74 -10.46 2.17
CA GLN A 101 19.41 -9.62 3.18
C GLN A 101 19.60 -10.26 4.58
N GLY A 102 19.25 -11.54 4.76
CA GLY A 102 19.34 -12.26 6.05
C GLY A 102 20.65 -13.01 6.34
N ARG A 103 21.55 -13.25 5.37
CA ARG A 103 22.82 -13.96 5.63
C ARG A 103 23.93 -13.01 6.08
N LYS A 104 23.93 -12.64 7.37
CA LYS A 104 25.13 -12.07 8.01
C LYS A 104 26.19 -13.15 8.20
N SER A 105 26.98 -13.41 7.15
CA SER A 105 28.31 -13.99 7.32
C SER A 105 29.22 -12.94 7.97
N LYS A 106 29.79 -13.26 9.13
CA LYS A 106 30.84 -12.46 9.77
C LYS A 106 32.10 -12.50 8.89
N LYS A 107 32.27 -11.53 7.98
CA LYS A 107 33.52 -10.89 7.55
C LYS A 107 33.29 -10.13 6.23
N SER A 108 34.11 -9.09 6.07
CA SER A 108 34.29 -8.19 4.92
C SER A 108 33.13 -7.26 4.52
N LYS A 109 33.53 -6.00 4.40
CA LYS A 109 32.83 -4.88 3.78
C LYS A 109 32.75 -5.15 2.28
N GLU A 110 31.77 -5.93 1.84
CA GLU A 110 31.55 -6.27 0.43
C GLU A 110 30.11 -5.99 0.02
N ARG A 111 29.94 -5.62 -1.25
CA ARG A 111 28.66 -5.34 -1.93
C ARG A 111 27.58 -6.35 -1.53
N GLU A 112 26.32 -5.94 -1.46
CA GLU A 112 25.21 -6.88 -1.39
C GLU A 112 25.44 -7.97 -2.43
N ALA A 113 25.46 -9.23 -1.99
CA ALA A 113 25.90 -10.36 -2.82
C ALA A 113 25.01 -10.55 -4.07
N ILE A 114 23.83 -9.95 -4.05
CA ILE A 114 22.78 -9.96 -5.07
C ILE A 114 22.15 -8.55 -5.08
N SER A 115 22.00 -7.94 -6.25
CA SER A 115 21.45 -6.58 -6.45
C SER A 115 20.10 -6.61 -7.15
N TYR A 116 19.19 -5.70 -6.81
CA TYR A 116 17.88 -5.57 -7.47
C TYR A 116 17.99 -5.41 -9.00
N SER A 117 19.08 -4.78 -9.48
CA SER A 117 19.38 -4.60 -10.91
C SER A 117 19.49 -5.92 -11.67
N GLU A 118 19.79 -7.02 -10.97
CA GLU A 118 19.83 -8.36 -11.55
C GLU A 118 18.42 -8.91 -11.83
N TYR A 119 17.36 -8.33 -11.26
CA TYR A 119 15.98 -8.84 -11.36
C TYR A 119 14.99 -7.88 -12.01
N ILE A 120 15.32 -6.58 -12.14
CA ILE A 120 14.42 -5.63 -12.80
C ILE A 120 14.08 -6.07 -14.22
N HIS A 121 14.97 -6.77 -14.91
CA HIS A 121 14.70 -7.29 -16.25
C HIS A 121 13.71 -8.47 -16.27
N LEU A 122 13.26 -8.98 -15.12
CA LEU A 122 12.23 -10.00 -14.99
C LEU A 122 10.88 -9.40 -14.62
N GLY A 123 10.86 -8.26 -13.93
CA GLY A 123 9.66 -7.59 -13.45
C GLY A 123 9.93 -6.58 -12.34
N ARG A 124 8.89 -6.21 -11.58
CA ARG A 124 9.04 -5.29 -10.45
C ARG A 124 9.69 -6.02 -9.27
N VAL A 125 10.45 -5.29 -8.45
CA VAL A 125 11.15 -5.82 -7.29
C VAL A 125 10.61 -5.20 -6.01
N THR A 126 10.53 -5.99 -4.95
CA THR A 126 10.13 -5.50 -3.62
C THR A 126 11.16 -4.53 -3.04
N GLU A 127 10.76 -3.29 -2.76
CA GLU A 127 11.63 -2.27 -2.16
C GLU A 127 11.52 -2.30 -0.63
N PHE A 128 12.28 -3.21 0.00
CA PHE A 128 12.25 -3.38 1.47
C PHE A 128 12.74 -2.15 2.24
N LYS A 129 13.57 -1.29 1.64
CA LYS A 129 14.03 -0.04 2.28
C LYS A 129 12.85 0.89 2.56
N TYR A 130 11.80 0.82 1.75
CA TYR A 130 10.61 1.66 1.86
C TYR A 130 9.98 1.53 3.26
N GLY A 131 9.54 0.32 3.63
CA GLY A 131 8.88 0.06 4.92
C GLY A 131 9.81 0.30 6.11
N ALA A 132 11.09 -0.09 6.00
CA ALA A 132 12.08 0.10 7.06
C ALA A 132 12.36 1.59 7.36
N LYS A 133 12.58 2.40 6.31
CA LYS A 133 12.81 3.83 6.46
C LYS A 133 11.55 4.56 6.93
N LEU A 134 10.39 4.23 6.35
CA LEU A 134 9.13 4.83 6.76
C LEU A 134 8.82 4.51 8.22
N GLY A 135 9.13 3.29 8.66
CA GLY A 135 9.04 2.86 10.05
C GLY A 135 9.86 3.71 11.00
N ASN A 136 11.14 3.94 10.70
CA ASN A 136 12.00 4.81 11.51
C ASN A 136 11.44 6.24 11.62
N ILE A 137 10.97 6.80 10.51
CA ILE A 137 10.41 8.16 10.44
C ILE A 137 9.16 8.29 11.30
N PHE A 138 8.17 7.41 11.12
CA PHE A 138 6.91 7.49 11.87
C PHE A 138 7.08 7.13 13.36
N ARG A 139 8.04 6.27 13.69
CA ARG A 139 8.42 5.98 15.08
C ARG A 139 9.32 7.07 15.71
N LYS A 140 9.75 8.07 14.94
CA LYS A 140 10.68 9.14 15.36
C LYS A 140 12.01 8.58 15.89
N TRP A 141 12.48 7.46 15.32
CA TRP A 141 13.72 6.79 15.73
C TRP A 141 14.93 7.42 15.06
N ASN A 142 16.08 7.39 15.75
CA ASN A 142 17.34 7.95 15.27
C ASN A 142 17.21 9.43 14.83
N GLU A 143 16.35 10.19 15.50
CA GLU A 143 16.04 11.59 15.18
C GLU A 143 15.48 11.80 13.76
N GLU A 144 15.03 10.73 13.08
CA GLU A 144 14.33 10.85 11.81
C GLU A 144 12.95 11.49 12.03
N LYS A 145 12.57 12.41 11.13
CA LYS A 145 11.34 13.19 11.19
C LYS A 145 10.61 13.19 9.85
N LEU A 146 9.29 13.39 9.86
CA LEU A 146 8.49 13.38 8.62
C LEU A 146 8.93 14.44 7.62
N PHE A 147 9.42 15.61 8.04
CA PHE A 147 9.81 16.65 7.08
C PHE A 147 10.94 16.22 6.13
N TYR A 148 11.78 15.24 6.51
CA TYR A 148 12.81 14.69 5.62
C TYR A 148 12.24 14.00 4.38
N THR A 149 10.95 13.61 4.41
CA THR A 149 10.29 12.89 3.33
C THR A 149 9.89 13.77 2.14
N ARG A 150 10.30 15.05 2.11
CA ARG A 150 10.08 15.95 0.95
C ARG A 150 10.59 15.36 -0.37
N THR A 151 11.67 14.57 -0.32
CA THR A 151 12.31 13.90 -1.47
C THR A 151 12.08 12.39 -1.49
N TRP A 152 11.04 11.90 -0.80
CA TRP A 152 10.74 10.47 -0.66
C TRP A 152 10.65 9.75 -2.01
N GLY A 153 11.21 8.54 -2.09
CA GLY A 153 11.41 7.83 -3.36
C GLY A 153 12.89 7.71 -3.71
N GLU A 154 13.26 7.97 -4.96
CA GLU A 154 14.63 7.82 -5.46
C GLU A 154 15.66 8.68 -4.70
N GLY A 155 15.25 9.86 -4.19
CA GLY A 155 16.10 10.72 -3.36
C GLY A 155 16.55 10.08 -2.03
N TRP A 156 15.88 8.99 -1.62
CA TRP A 156 16.24 8.17 -0.46
C TRP A 156 17.04 6.91 -0.83
N GLY A 157 17.51 6.82 -2.08
CA GLY A 157 18.26 5.67 -2.59
C GLY A 157 17.38 4.44 -2.84
N PHE A 158 16.08 4.65 -3.09
CA PHE A 158 15.17 3.62 -3.55
C PHE A 158 15.31 3.40 -5.06
N MET A 159 14.79 2.28 -5.56
CA MET A 159 14.83 1.90 -6.98
C MET A 159 14.20 2.96 -7.89
N SER A 160 14.80 3.17 -9.06
CA SER A 160 14.30 4.11 -10.06
C SER A 160 13.22 3.52 -10.97
N ASP A 161 12.66 4.39 -11.81
CA ASP A 161 11.86 4.03 -13.01
C ASP A 161 10.56 3.29 -12.69
N GLY A 162 10.06 3.48 -11.47
CA GLY A 162 8.86 2.79 -11.00
C GLY A 162 9.04 1.27 -10.98
N ASN A 163 10.24 0.72 -10.81
CA ASN A 163 10.43 -0.73 -10.69
C ASN A 163 10.00 -1.30 -9.33
N ALA A 164 9.65 -0.45 -8.36
CA ALA A 164 9.37 -0.85 -6.99
C ALA A 164 7.92 -1.33 -6.77
N VAL A 165 7.79 -2.46 -6.09
CA VAL A 165 6.61 -2.78 -5.25
C VAL A 165 6.93 -2.36 -3.83
N VAL A 166 6.11 -1.46 -3.27
CA VAL A 166 6.31 -0.88 -1.95
C VAL A 166 5.23 -1.34 -0.98
N PHE A 167 5.61 -1.49 0.27
CA PHE A 167 4.72 -1.90 1.37
C PHE A 167 5.28 -1.36 2.68
N VAL A 168 4.39 -1.15 3.66
CA VAL A 168 4.77 -0.77 5.03
C VAL A 168 5.32 -2.00 5.76
N ASP A 169 4.60 -3.11 5.65
CA ASP A 169 4.97 -4.42 6.18
C ASP A 169 4.62 -5.52 5.16
N ASN A 170 5.23 -6.69 5.34
CA ASN A 170 4.84 -7.92 4.67
C ASN A 170 4.71 -9.04 5.72
N HIS A 171 4.33 -10.23 5.25
CA HIS A 171 4.09 -11.37 6.13
C HIS A 171 5.32 -11.84 6.93
N ASP A 172 6.54 -11.57 6.45
CA ASP A 172 7.79 -11.97 7.12
C ASP A 172 8.18 -10.91 8.16
N ASN A 173 8.29 -9.65 7.74
CA ASN A 173 8.80 -8.59 8.59
C ASN A 173 7.83 -8.08 9.66
N GLN A 174 6.53 -8.31 9.48
CA GLN A 174 5.55 -8.05 10.55
C GLN A 174 5.72 -8.98 11.77
N ARG A 175 6.52 -10.05 11.63
CA ARG A 175 6.89 -11.00 12.70
C ARG A 175 8.30 -10.76 13.24
N GLY A 176 8.96 -9.68 12.81
CA GLY A 176 10.35 -9.38 13.16
C GLY A 176 11.36 -10.23 12.39
N HIS A 177 10.93 -10.95 11.35
CA HIS A 177 11.82 -11.63 10.41
C HIS A 177 12.22 -10.67 9.28
N GLY A 178 13.23 -11.01 8.49
CA GLY A 178 13.56 -10.23 7.29
C GLY A 178 14.01 -8.78 7.52
N ALA A 179 13.86 -7.96 6.47
CA ALA A 179 14.39 -6.61 6.41
C ALA A 179 13.56 -5.59 7.20
N GLY A 180 14.26 -4.65 7.85
CA GLY A 180 13.69 -3.58 8.68
C GLY A 180 13.62 -3.89 10.18
N GLY A 181 13.54 -5.16 10.58
CA GLY A 181 13.53 -5.57 11.98
C GLY A 181 12.46 -4.84 12.79
N SER A 182 12.82 -4.30 13.97
CA SER A 182 11.88 -3.63 14.87
C SER A 182 11.32 -2.30 14.36
N SER A 183 11.89 -1.72 13.30
CA SER A 183 11.38 -0.45 12.73
C SER A 183 10.04 -0.62 12.02
N ILE A 184 9.75 -1.82 11.50
CA ILE A 184 8.54 -2.12 10.74
C ILE A 184 7.30 -1.83 11.58
N ILE A 185 6.38 -1.07 11.00
CA ILE A 185 5.09 -0.73 11.61
C ILE A 185 4.08 -1.74 11.09
N THR A 186 3.29 -2.32 12.00
CA THR A 186 2.32 -3.38 11.67
C THR A 186 0.94 -3.03 12.20
N PHE A 187 -0.07 -3.85 11.92
CA PHE A 187 -1.41 -3.67 12.51
C PHE A 187 -1.43 -3.64 14.05
N TRP A 188 -0.40 -4.19 14.71
CA TRP A 188 -0.25 -4.09 16.16
C TRP A 188 0.02 -2.66 16.66
N ASP A 189 0.57 -1.80 15.79
CA ASP A 189 0.82 -0.38 16.00
C ASP A 189 -0.25 0.46 15.27
N SER A 190 -1.54 0.11 15.43
CA SER A 190 -2.63 0.51 14.52
C SER A 190 -2.69 2.01 14.18
N LYS A 191 -2.47 2.92 15.14
CA LYS A 191 -2.46 4.38 14.89
C LYS A 191 -1.33 4.77 13.92
N LEU A 192 -0.09 4.37 14.19
CA LEU A 192 1.04 4.64 13.29
C LEU A 192 0.91 3.89 11.96
N TYR A 193 0.34 2.68 11.98
CA TYR A 193 0.15 1.88 10.77
C TYR A 193 -0.79 2.56 9.78
N LYS A 194 -1.93 3.06 10.26
CA LYS A 194 -2.90 3.82 9.45
C LYS A 194 -2.23 5.06 8.81
N MET A 195 -1.41 5.79 9.57
CA MET A 195 -0.68 6.95 9.04
C MET A 195 0.37 6.55 7.99
N ALA A 196 1.18 5.53 8.26
CA ALA A 196 2.23 5.07 7.34
C ALA A 196 1.63 4.53 6.02
N VAL A 197 0.55 3.75 6.11
CA VAL A 197 -0.19 3.27 4.92
C VAL A 197 -0.84 4.45 4.19
N GLY A 198 -1.43 5.40 4.91
CA GLY A 198 -1.98 6.63 4.33
C GLY A 198 -0.92 7.42 3.56
N TYR A 199 0.27 7.60 4.13
CA TYR A 199 1.40 8.25 3.47
C TYR A 199 1.82 7.50 2.20
N MET A 200 1.97 6.17 2.28
CA MET A 200 2.30 5.32 1.13
C MET A 200 1.28 5.45 0.00
N LEU A 201 -0.01 5.45 0.32
CA LEU A 201 -1.07 5.53 -0.67
C LEU A 201 -1.22 6.94 -1.27
N ALA A 202 -0.94 7.99 -0.50
CA ALA A 202 -0.95 9.37 -0.99
C ALA A 202 0.28 9.72 -1.84
N HIS A 203 1.44 9.14 -1.56
CA HIS A 203 2.69 9.44 -2.27
C HIS A 203 2.77 8.72 -3.64
N PRO A 204 3.25 9.37 -4.73
CA PRO A 204 3.22 8.77 -6.08
C PRO A 204 4.18 7.59 -6.29
N TYR A 205 5.19 7.42 -5.45
CA TYR A 205 6.25 6.43 -5.63
C TYR A 205 5.75 4.97 -5.55
N GLY A 206 6.19 4.14 -6.51
CA GLY A 206 6.01 2.68 -6.51
C GLY A 206 4.57 2.19 -6.72
N VAL A 207 4.45 0.86 -6.88
CA VAL A 207 3.17 0.15 -6.81
C VAL A 207 2.94 -0.26 -5.36
N ALA A 208 1.86 0.23 -4.76
CA ALA A 208 1.57 0.01 -3.35
C ALA A 208 0.93 -1.37 -3.14
N ARG A 209 1.46 -2.13 -2.19
CA ARG A 209 0.89 -3.40 -1.71
C ARG A 209 0.49 -3.26 -0.24
N ILE A 210 -0.78 -3.51 0.04
CA ILE A 210 -1.35 -3.50 1.39
C ILE A 210 -1.33 -4.92 1.94
N MET A 211 -0.86 -5.08 3.17
CA MET A 211 -0.92 -6.35 3.89
C MET A 211 -2.31 -6.56 4.49
N SER A 212 -2.78 -7.81 4.48
CA SER A 212 -3.97 -8.22 5.22
C SER A 212 -3.65 -9.47 6.04
N SER A 213 -3.70 -9.32 7.37
CA SER A 213 -3.09 -10.23 8.33
C SER A 213 -4.12 -11.03 9.12
N TYR A 214 -3.59 -11.86 10.01
CA TYR A 214 -4.31 -12.51 11.10
C TYR A 214 -3.57 -12.25 12.42
N ARG A 215 -4.30 -12.31 13.53
CA ARG A 215 -3.74 -12.22 14.89
C ARG A 215 -3.17 -13.56 15.31
N TRP A 216 -2.07 -13.50 16.05
CA TRP A 216 -1.51 -14.63 16.79
C TRP A 216 -1.14 -14.16 18.21
N ASN A 217 -0.91 -15.12 19.10
CA ASN A 217 -0.57 -14.79 20.48
C ASN A 217 0.91 -14.40 20.60
N ARG A 218 1.25 -13.14 20.33
CA ARG A 218 2.63 -12.63 20.43
C ARG A 218 3.18 -12.82 21.85
N ASN A 219 4.38 -13.37 21.96
CA ASN A 219 5.07 -13.57 23.23
C ASN A 219 6.52 -13.11 23.15
N PHE A 220 6.79 -11.87 23.58
CA PHE A 220 8.13 -11.31 23.52
C PHE A 220 8.99 -11.74 24.70
N VAL A 221 10.09 -12.44 24.40
CA VAL A 221 11.17 -12.75 25.35
C VAL A 221 12.47 -12.20 24.77
N ASN A 222 13.16 -11.35 25.53
CA ASN A 222 14.41 -10.70 25.12
C ASN A 222 14.33 -9.99 23.75
N GLY A 223 13.22 -9.30 23.48
CA GLY A 223 13.02 -8.54 22.25
C GLY A 223 12.65 -9.38 21.02
N LYS A 224 12.46 -10.70 21.16
CA LYS A 224 12.00 -11.59 20.09
C LYS A 224 10.66 -12.23 20.44
N ASP A 225 9.73 -12.22 19.49
CA ASP A 225 8.48 -12.99 19.60
C ASP A 225 8.77 -14.49 19.49
N GLN A 226 8.52 -15.23 20.56
CA GLN A 226 8.70 -16.68 20.61
C GLN A 226 7.59 -17.44 19.86
N ASN A 227 6.50 -16.74 19.52
CA ASN A 227 5.34 -17.28 18.82
C ASN A 227 5.24 -16.77 17.37
N ASP A 228 6.34 -16.24 16.82
CA ASP A 228 6.46 -15.75 15.43
C ASP A 228 6.17 -16.83 14.36
N TRP A 229 6.23 -18.11 14.74
CA TRP A 229 5.95 -19.28 13.90
C TRP A 229 4.46 -19.62 13.76
N MET A 230 3.57 -19.00 14.54
CA MET A 230 2.15 -19.37 14.55
C MET A 230 1.47 -19.16 13.19
N GLY A 231 0.80 -20.22 12.73
CA GLY A 231 0.02 -20.24 11.49
C GLY A 231 -1.28 -19.44 11.57
N PRO A 232 -2.08 -19.42 10.49
CA PRO A 232 -3.35 -18.72 10.44
C PRO A 232 -4.37 -19.30 11.42
N PRO A 233 -5.49 -18.59 11.69
CA PRO A 233 -6.64 -19.17 12.39
C PRO A 233 -7.03 -20.51 11.76
N ALA A 234 -7.01 -21.57 12.56
CA ALA A 234 -7.18 -22.94 12.09
C ALA A 234 -8.24 -23.71 12.90
N ASN A 235 -8.90 -24.64 12.23
CA ASN A 235 -9.78 -25.63 12.85
C ASN A 235 -8.94 -26.69 13.59
N THR A 236 -9.60 -27.50 14.43
CA THR A 236 -8.94 -28.59 15.18
C THR A 236 -8.23 -29.62 14.29
N ASN A 237 -8.67 -29.77 13.04
CA ASN A 237 -8.05 -30.63 12.04
C ASN A 237 -6.87 -29.99 11.27
N GLY A 238 -6.44 -28.77 11.66
CA GLY A 238 -5.32 -28.06 11.03
C GLY A 238 -5.68 -27.30 9.73
N SER A 239 -6.92 -27.39 9.24
CA SER A 239 -7.36 -26.58 8.10
C SER A 239 -7.54 -25.11 8.48
N THR A 240 -7.19 -24.19 7.59
CA THR A 240 -7.45 -22.74 7.77
C THR A 240 -8.95 -22.49 7.98
N LYS A 241 -9.31 -21.62 8.93
CA LYS A 241 -10.68 -21.15 9.13
C LYS A 241 -11.15 -20.24 7.99
N SER A 242 -12.47 -20.11 7.87
CA SER A 242 -13.12 -19.08 7.07
C SER A 242 -12.81 -17.67 7.57
N VAL A 243 -13.01 -16.67 6.73
CA VAL A 243 -13.02 -15.26 7.13
C VAL A 243 -14.46 -14.77 7.28
N PRO A 244 -15.05 -14.77 8.49
CA PRO A 244 -16.36 -14.17 8.69
C PRO A 244 -16.25 -12.64 8.62
N VAL A 245 -17.22 -12.02 7.96
CA VAL A 245 -17.37 -10.55 7.91
C VAL A 245 -18.49 -10.15 8.87
N ASN A 246 -18.16 -9.29 9.82
CA ASN A 246 -19.06 -8.76 10.83
C ASN A 246 -19.98 -7.68 10.24
N SER A 247 -21.04 -7.31 10.96
CA SER A 247 -22.01 -6.29 10.51
C SER A 247 -21.39 -4.90 10.32
N ASP A 248 -20.32 -4.59 11.06
CA ASP A 248 -19.55 -3.35 10.96
C ASP A 248 -18.47 -3.40 9.85
N GLN A 249 -18.50 -4.42 8.99
CA GLN A 249 -17.55 -4.70 7.91
C GLN A 249 -16.14 -5.11 8.35
N THR A 250 -15.89 -5.28 9.65
CA THR A 250 -14.65 -5.90 10.14
C THR A 250 -14.66 -7.41 9.93
N CYS A 251 -13.52 -8.07 10.13
CA CYS A 251 -13.44 -9.53 10.09
C CYS A 251 -13.40 -10.15 11.48
N GLY A 252 -13.99 -11.34 11.62
CA GLY A 252 -13.96 -12.13 12.84
C GLY A 252 -12.89 -13.23 12.84
N ASP A 253 -12.96 -14.14 13.82
CA ASP A 253 -12.10 -15.33 13.94
C ASP A 253 -10.59 -15.08 13.93
N GLY A 254 -10.16 -13.90 14.38
CA GLY A 254 -8.75 -13.54 14.47
C GLY A 254 -8.16 -12.96 13.18
N TRP A 255 -8.93 -12.88 12.09
CA TRP A 255 -8.52 -12.14 10.89
C TRP A 255 -8.51 -10.64 11.18
N VAL A 256 -7.47 -9.93 10.72
CA VAL A 256 -7.29 -8.50 11.00
C VAL A 256 -8.00 -7.64 9.96
N CYS A 257 -7.87 -8.00 8.69
CA CYS A 257 -8.47 -7.32 7.55
C CYS A 257 -8.18 -5.81 7.51
N GLU A 258 -6.91 -5.43 7.58
CA GLU A 258 -6.45 -4.04 7.46
C GLU A 258 -7.01 -3.36 6.22
N HIS A 259 -7.14 -4.09 5.11
CA HIS A 259 -7.73 -3.60 3.85
C HIS A 259 -9.20 -3.15 3.97
N ARG A 260 -9.92 -3.57 5.03
CA ARG A 260 -11.30 -3.16 5.36
C ARG A 260 -11.38 -1.98 6.32
N TRP A 261 -10.26 -1.56 6.90
CA TRP A 261 -10.24 -0.39 7.77
C TRP A 261 -10.54 0.85 6.93
N ARG A 262 -11.53 1.64 7.33
CA ARG A 262 -12.01 2.83 6.59
C ARG A 262 -10.85 3.71 6.10
N GLN A 263 -9.90 4.00 7.00
CA GLN A 263 -8.74 4.84 6.74
C GLN A 263 -7.87 4.26 5.61
N ILE A 264 -7.72 2.93 5.52
CA ILE A 264 -6.94 2.28 4.48
C ILE A 264 -7.74 2.15 3.20
N THR A 265 -8.98 1.65 3.26
CA THR A 265 -9.87 1.51 2.09
C THR A 265 -10.08 2.86 1.38
N ASN A 266 -10.33 3.92 2.14
CA ASN A 266 -10.53 5.25 1.56
C ASN A 266 -9.24 5.83 0.99
N MET A 267 -8.07 5.48 1.54
CA MET A 267 -6.80 5.88 0.94
C MET A 267 -6.44 5.10 -0.33
N VAL A 268 -6.98 3.89 -0.52
CA VAL A 268 -6.94 3.21 -1.83
C VAL A 268 -7.74 3.99 -2.87
N ILE A 269 -8.94 4.45 -2.48
CA ILE A 269 -9.78 5.31 -3.34
C ILE A 269 -9.05 6.62 -3.62
N PHE A 270 -8.48 7.28 -2.60
CA PHE A 270 -7.67 8.48 -2.76
C PHE A 270 -6.57 8.27 -3.82
N ARG A 271 -5.79 7.19 -3.71
CA ARG A 271 -4.69 6.89 -4.67
C ARG A 271 -5.19 6.76 -6.10
N ASN A 272 -6.35 6.15 -6.29
CA ASN A 272 -6.99 6.01 -7.60
C ASN A 272 -7.46 7.37 -8.15
N VAL A 273 -8.10 8.21 -7.32
CA VAL A 273 -8.55 9.55 -7.71
C VAL A 273 -7.39 10.43 -8.16
N VAL A 274 -6.27 10.38 -7.44
CA VAL A 274 -5.08 11.21 -7.71
C VAL A 274 -4.05 10.52 -8.62
N LYS A 275 -4.45 9.45 -9.32
CA LYS A 275 -3.56 8.67 -10.18
C LYS A 275 -2.82 9.57 -11.17
N GLN A 276 -1.52 9.34 -11.34
CA GLN A 276 -0.62 10.09 -12.23
C GLN A 276 -0.46 11.59 -11.93
N GLN A 277 -1.06 12.12 -10.86
CA GLN A 277 -0.83 13.51 -10.46
C GLN A 277 0.55 13.67 -9.77
N PRO A 278 1.31 14.74 -10.04
CA PRO A 278 2.58 14.98 -9.34
C PRO A 278 2.32 15.35 -7.87
N GLN A 279 3.34 15.16 -7.01
CA GLN A 279 3.33 15.78 -5.69
C GLN A 279 3.52 17.30 -5.84
N ILE A 280 2.61 18.07 -5.25
CA ILE A 280 2.66 19.54 -5.23
C ILE A 280 2.43 20.06 -3.83
N SER A 281 2.52 21.38 -3.65
CA SER A 281 2.09 22.07 -2.42
C SER A 281 2.65 21.45 -1.13
N TRP A 282 3.92 21.04 -1.17
CA TRP A 282 4.60 20.51 0.00
C TRP A 282 4.70 21.60 1.07
N TRP A 283 4.29 21.26 2.29
CA TRP A 283 4.46 22.07 3.48
C TRP A 283 4.97 21.18 4.62
N ASP A 284 5.82 21.74 5.46
CA ASP A 284 6.28 21.11 6.70
C ASP A 284 6.59 22.16 7.76
N ASN A 285 6.58 21.73 9.03
CA ASN A 285 6.96 22.56 10.16
C ASN A 285 8.42 22.33 10.62
N GLN A 286 9.29 21.76 9.77
CA GLN A 286 10.65 21.31 10.13
C GLN A 286 10.69 20.23 11.24
N SER A 287 9.55 19.58 11.50
CA SER A 287 9.42 18.49 12.47
C SER A 287 8.55 17.36 11.90
N ASN A 288 7.45 16.99 12.55
CA ASN A 288 6.60 15.86 12.18
C ASN A 288 5.18 16.28 11.76
N GLN A 289 4.98 17.55 11.42
CA GLN A 289 3.79 18.01 10.72
C GLN A 289 4.16 18.26 9.26
N VAL A 290 3.49 17.54 8.36
CA VAL A 290 3.73 17.64 6.91
C VAL A 290 2.41 17.60 6.15
N ALA A 291 2.38 18.26 5.01
CA ALA A 291 1.25 18.21 4.09
C ALA A 291 1.74 18.25 2.65
N PHE A 292 0.97 17.66 1.74
CA PHE A 292 1.21 17.77 0.31
C PHE A 292 -0.04 17.49 -0.50
N GLY A 293 -0.08 18.05 -1.70
CA GLY A 293 -1.10 17.83 -2.71
C GLY A 293 -0.68 16.81 -3.76
N ARG A 294 -1.67 16.30 -4.49
CA ARG A 294 -1.50 15.48 -5.68
C ARG A 294 -2.27 16.14 -6.82
N GLY A 295 -1.58 17.02 -7.55
CA GLY A 295 -2.22 17.93 -8.50
C GLY A 295 -3.34 18.74 -7.83
N ASP A 296 -4.39 19.02 -8.56
CA ASP A 296 -5.62 19.66 -8.08
C ASP A 296 -6.68 18.65 -7.55
N LEU A 297 -6.33 17.35 -7.51
CA LEU A 297 -7.27 16.27 -7.24
C LEU A 297 -7.28 15.78 -5.79
N GLY A 298 -6.25 16.06 -4.98
CA GLY A 298 -6.25 15.65 -3.58
C GLY A 298 -5.16 16.28 -2.74
N PHE A 299 -5.40 16.30 -1.43
CA PHE A 299 -4.52 16.91 -0.45
C PHE A 299 -4.55 16.10 0.85
N ILE A 300 -3.39 15.95 1.49
CA ILE A 300 -3.22 15.19 2.73
C ILE A 300 -2.37 15.96 3.73
N VAL A 301 -2.70 15.85 5.01
CA VAL A 301 -2.01 16.51 6.14
C VAL A 301 -1.78 15.50 7.24
N PHE A 302 -0.57 15.43 7.78
CA PHE A 302 -0.18 14.58 8.89
C PHE A 302 0.26 15.42 10.08
N ASN A 303 -0.14 15.01 11.28
CA ASN A 303 0.43 15.48 12.54
C ASN A 303 0.99 14.29 13.34
N ASN A 304 2.30 14.12 13.34
CA ASN A 304 3.00 13.13 14.17
C ASN A 304 3.95 13.80 15.20
N ASP A 305 3.78 15.11 15.41
CA ASP A 305 4.40 15.81 16.53
C ASP A 305 3.58 15.60 17.81
N ASP A 306 4.18 15.98 18.95
CA ASP A 306 3.56 15.81 20.26
C ASP A 306 2.72 17.05 20.67
N TRP A 307 2.31 17.87 19.70
CA TRP A 307 1.44 19.04 19.86
C TRP A 307 0.46 19.19 18.68
N ASP A 308 -0.59 19.98 18.88
CA ASP A 308 -1.64 20.20 17.89
C ASP A 308 -1.13 20.93 16.64
N LEU A 309 -1.68 20.56 15.48
CA LEU A 309 -1.55 21.28 14.22
C LEU A 309 -2.76 22.19 14.05
N ASP A 310 -2.54 23.48 13.79
CA ASP A 310 -3.57 24.49 13.52
C ASP A 310 -3.02 25.49 12.48
N VAL A 311 -3.30 25.26 11.20
CA VAL A 311 -2.68 26.02 10.09
C VAL A 311 -3.60 26.11 8.87
N THR A 312 -3.46 27.19 8.10
CA THR A 312 -4.09 27.33 6.78
C THR A 312 -3.08 27.00 5.69
N LEU A 313 -3.42 26.07 4.79
CA LEU A 313 -2.53 25.55 3.76
C LEU A 313 -3.13 25.72 2.37
N ASN A 314 -2.28 26.00 1.39
CA ASN A 314 -2.66 25.97 -0.01
C ASN A 314 -2.78 24.52 -0.46
N THR A 315 -4.01 24.08 -0.77
CA THR A 315 -4.28 22.69 -1.14
C THR A 315 -4.04 22.41 -2.62
N GLY A 316 -4.01 23.45 -3.47
CA GLY A 316 -4.08 23.34 -4.92
C GLY A 316 -5.45 22.89 -5.46
N MET A 317 -6.42 22.59 -4.60
CA MET A 317 -7.73 22.08 -4.98
C MET A 317 -8.74 23.20 -5.25
N SER A 318 -9.79 22.90 -6.01
CA SER A 318 -10.89 23.85 -6.27
C SER A 318 -11.66 24.20 -4.99
N GLY A 319 -12.18 25.43 -4.90
CA GLY A 319 -13.00 25.83 -3.75
C GLY A 319 -14.27 24.98 -3.58
N GLY A 320 -14.63 24.67 -2.33
CA GLY A 320 -15.80 23.90 -1.94
C GLY A 320 -15.63 23.17 -0.60
N THR A 321 -16.64 22.41 -0.21
CA THR A 321 -16.62 21.61 1.02
C THR A 321 -16.25 20.17 0.70
N TYR A 322 -15.25 19.63 1.40
CA TYR A 322 -14.74 18.29 1.21
C TYR A 322 -14.90 17.46 2.49
N CYS A 323 -15.25 16.19 2.34
CA CYS A 323 -15.26 15.24 3.44
C CYS A 323 -13.85 14.72 3.70
N ASP A 324 -13.42 14.77 4.96
CA ASP A 324 -12.23 14.04 5.41
C ASP A 324 -12.52 12.54 5.38
N VAL A 325 -11.79 11.83 4.52
CA VAL A 325 -11.99 10.40 4.29
C VAL A 325 -11.30 9.53 5.33
N ILE A 326 -10.58 10.13 6.28
CA ILE A 326 -9.94 9.42 7.41
C ILE A 326 -10.91 9.32 8.59
N SER A 327 -11.42 10.46 9.07
CA SER A 327 -12.42 10.47 10.16
C SER A 327 -13.80 9.99 9.72
N GLY A 328 -14.11 10.01 8.42
CA GLY A 328 -15.40 9.55 7.90
C GLY A 328 -15.38 9.27 6.40
N GLN A 329 -16.51 9.57 5.74
CA GLN A 329 -16.68 9.41 4.31
C GLN A 329 -17.76 10.37 3.79
N LYS A 330 -17.84 10.53 2.47
CA LYS A 330 -18.97 11.16 1.80
C LYS A 330 -20.13 10.18 1.72
N ASP A 331 -21.29 10.57 2.22
CA ASP A 331 -22.55 9.83 2.15
C ASP A 331 -23.63 10.74 1.52
N GLY A 332 -23.86 10.55 0.23
CA GLY A 332 -24.64 11.48 -0.59
C GLY A 332 -24.05 12.89 -0.55
N ASN A 333 -24.82 13.85 -0.04
CA ASN A 333 -24.42 15.26 0.08
C ASN A 333 -23.98 15.64 1.51
N LYS A 334 -23.53 14.66 2.31
CA LYS A 334 -23.08 14.88 3.70
C LYS A 334 -21.76 14.18 3.96
N CYS A 335 -21.01 14.71 4.91
CA CYS A 335 -19.82 14.05 5.45
C CYS A 335 -20.16 13.41 6.79
N THR A 336 -19.75 12.15 6.99
CA THR A 336 -19.94 11.45 8.26
C THR A 336 -18.86 11.79 9.30
N GLY A 337 -17.76 12.42 8.85
CA GLY A 337 -16.63 12.86 9.67
C GLY A 337 -16.39 14.36 9.56
N LYS A 338 -15.13 14.78 9.73
CA LYS A 338 -14.72 16.18 9.60
C LYS A 338 -14.98 16.71 8.19
N GLN A 339 -15.23 18.02 8.09
CA GLN A 339 -15.36 18.75 6.82
C GLN A 339 -14.22 19.73 6.68
N ILE A 340 -13.65 19.82 5.48
CA ILE A 340 -12.64 20.80 5.12
C ILE A 340 -13.23 21.74 4.09
N ILE A 341 -13.19 23.04 4.38
CA ILE A 341 -13.66 24.08 3.46
C ILE A 341 -12.43 24.64 2.74
N VAL A 342 -12.37 24.38 1.43
CA VAL A 342 -11.37 24.98 0.54
C VAL A 342 -11.94 26.27 -0.02
N SER A 343 -11.24 27.38 0.22
CA SER A 343 -11.59 28.71 -0.27
C SER A 343 -11.37 28.81 -1.79
N LYS A 344 -11.90 29.87 -2.42
CA LYS A 344 -11.79 30.06 -3.89
C LYS A 344 -10.35 30.20 -4.39
N ASP A 345 -9.43 30.59 -3.52
CA ASP A 345 -7.99 30.72 -3.75
C ASP A 345 -7.22 29.41 -3.50
N GLY A 346 -7.92 28.31 -3.17
CA GLY A 346 -7.34 27.00 -2.91
C GLY A 346 -6.81 26.79 -1.50
N ASN A 347 -6.96 27.76 -0.59
CA ASN A 347 -6.52 27.63 0.80
C ASN A 347 -7.58 26.95 1.68
N ALA A 348 -7.16 26.11 2.62
CA ALA A 348 -8.02 25.47 3.61
C ALA A 348 -7.39 25.46 4.99
N HIS A 349 -8.22 25.61 6.02
CA HIS A 349 -7.81 25.53 7.42
C HIS A 349 -7.85 24.07 7.90
N PHE A 350 -6.77 23.64 8.56
CA PHE A 350 -6.64 22.31 9.13
C PHE A 350 -6.34 22.42 10.62
N LYS A 351 -7.09 21.67 11.41
CA LYS A 351 -6.85 21.47 12.84
C LYS A 351 -6.83 19.99 13.18
N ILE A 352 -5.68 19.50 13.65
CA ILE A 352 -5.44 18.08 13.93
C ILE A 352 -4.76 17.97 15.29
N SER A 353 -5.44 17.40 16.28
CA SER A 353 -4.80 17.18 17.58
C SER A 353 -3.82 16.02 17.51
N ASN A 354 -2.70 16.10 18.23
CA ASN A 354 -1.80 14.95 18.39
C ASN A 354 -2.49 13.76 19.11
N THR A 355 -3.59 14.04 19.81
CA THR A 355 -4.40 13.04 20.52
C THR A 355 -5.55 12.46 19.69
N ASP A 356 -5.78 12.94 18.46
CA ASP A 356 -6.80 12.38 17.56
C ASP A 356 -6.57 10.86 17.35
N GLU A 357 -7.66 10.10 17.16
CA GLU A 357 -7.59 8.66 16.86
C GLU A 357 -6.70 8.39 15.62
N ASP A 358 -6.87 9.24 14.62
CA ASP A 358 -6.10 9.29 13.38
C ASP A 358 -5.62 10.72 13.16
N PRO A 359 -4.38 11.08 13.54
CA PRO A 359 -3.89 12.45 13.47
C PRO A 359 -3.39 12.79 12.06
N PHE A 360 -4.24 12.53 11.06
CA PHE A 360 -4.04 12.91 9.68
C PHE A 360 -5.39 13.08 8.99
N ILE A 361 -5.44 13.96 7.99
CA ILE A 361 -6.66 14.28 7.22
C ILE A 361 -6.34 14.10 5.75
N ALA A 362 -7.28 13.53 4.99
CA ALA A 362 -7.17 13.41 3.55
C ALA A 362 -8.48 13.84 2.87
N ILE A 363 -8.36 14.65 1.82
CA ILE A 363 -9.47 15.10 0.97
C ILE A 363 -9.12 14.92 -0.50
N HIS A 364 -10.11 14.63 -1.34
CA HIS A 364 -9.90 14.45 -2.78
C HIS A 364 -11.12 14.89 -3.59
N ALA A 365 -10.99 15.01 -4.91
CA ALA A 365 -12.04 15.51 -5.81
C ALA A 365 -13.38 14.79 -5.61
N GLU A 366 -13.37 13.45 -5.51
CA GLU A 366 -14.58 12.65 -5.27
C GLU A 366 -15.15 12.74 -3.84
N SER A 367 -14.44 13.35 -2.87
CA SER A 367 -14.95 13.59 -1.51
C SER A 367 -15.58 14.98 -1.35
N LYS A 368 -15.59 15.80 -2.41
CA LYS A 368 -16.28 17.10 -2.46
C LYS A 368 -17.80 16.93 -2.41
N LEU A 369 -18.49 17.76 -1.64
CA LEU A 369 -19.96 17.80 -1.58
C LEU A 369 -20.59 18.48 -2.79
#